data_AF-A0A7W8WLY8-F1
#
_entry.id   AF-A0A7W8WLY8-F1
#
_cell.length_a   1.000
_cell.length_b   1.000
_cell.length_c   1.000
_cell.angle_alpha   90.00
_cell.angle_beta   90.00
_cell.angle_gamma   90.00
#
_symmetry.space_group_name_H-M   'P 1'
#
loop_
_entity.id
_entity.type
_entity.pdbx_description
1 polymer ?
#
loop_
_entity_poly.entity_id
_entity_poly.type
_entity_poly.pdbx_seq_one_letter_code
_entity_poly.pdbx_strand_id
1 'polypeptide(L)'
;GRIGVVSRSGTLTYEAVGQLTAIGLGQSSAVGIGGDPINGLKHIDVMKMFNDDPDTDAVIMIGEIGGPDEANAAHWIKDNMKKPVVGFIAGVTAPPGKRMGHAGALISGGADTAEAKLEIMDACGIKVTKNPSEMARLLRSII
;
A
#
# COMPACT_ATOMS: atom_id res chain seq x y z
N GLY A 1 5.25 0.86 17.82
CA GLY A 1 4.01 0.05 17.66
C GLY A 1 4.37 -1.23 16.94
N ARG A 2 3.38 -1.97 16.44
CA ARG A 2 3.61 -3.28 15.77
C ARG A 2 3.07 -3.34 14.34
N ILE A 3 2.82 -2.19 13.72
CA ILE A 3 2.24 -2.11 12.37
C ILE A 3 3.28 -1.63 11.36
N GLY A 4 3.49 -2.41 10.30
CA GLY A 4 4.34 -2.01 9.17
C GLY A 4 3.60 -1.05 8.23
N VAL A 5 4.31 -0.06 7.67
CA VAL A 5 3.77 0.83 6.63
C VAL A 5 4.73 0.88 5.45
N VAL A 6 4.22 0.66 4.24
CA VAL A 6 4.98 0.88 2.98
C VAL A 6 4.20 1.79 2.05
N SER A 7 4.87 2.77 1.45
CA SER A 7 4.23 3.75 0.57
C SER A 7 5.18 4.31 -0.48
N ARG A 8 4.65 4.63 -1.66
CA ARG A 8 5.35 5.48 -2.66
C ARG A 8 5.34 6.97 -2.29
N SER A 9 4.27 7.41 -1.61
CA SER A 9 4.02 8.82 -1.26
C SER A 9 4.44 9.13 0.16
N GLY A 10 5.35 10.10 0.34
CA GLY A 10 5.74 10.58 1.66
C GLY A 10 4.57 11.14 2.46
N THR A 11 3.69 11.93 1.82
CA THR A 11 2.50 12.49 2.49
C THR A 11 1.55 11.40 2.99
N LEU A 12 1.30 10.36 2.20
CA LEU A 12 0.44 9.26 2.63
C LEU A 12 1.12 8.37 3.69
N THR A 13 2.45 8.29 3.71
CA THR A 13 3.18 7.68 4.82
C THR A 13 2.90 8.42 6.12
N TYR A 14 3.01 9.76 6.14
CA TYR A 14 2.71 10.56 7.33
C TYR A 14 1.26 10.42 7.77
N GLU A 15 0.33 10.36 6.81
CA GLU A 15 -1.09 10.16 7.08
C GLU A 15 -1.36 8.82 7.78
N ALA A 16 -0.84 7.70 7.24
CA ALA A 16 -1.00 6.39 7.85
C ALA A 16 -0.32 6.30 9.23
N VAL A 17 0.88 6.87 9.37
CA VAL A 17 1.59 6.97 10.65
C VAL A 17 0.74 7.77 11.65
N GLY A 18 0.24 8.94 11.27
CA GLY A 18 -0.59 9.78 12.13
C GLY A 18 -1.85 9.05 12.62
N GLN A 19 -2.57 8.39 11.71
CA GLN A 19 -3.76 7.62 12.07
C GLN A 19 -3.45 6.47 13.04
N LEU A 20 -2.43 5.66 12.73
CA LEU A 20 -2.03 4.53 13.57
C LEU A 20 -1.60 4.97 14.98
N THR A 21 -0.89 6.10 15.08
CA THR A 21 -0.51 6.70 16.36
C THR A 21 -1.73 7.20 17.13
N ALA A 22 -2.65 7.88 16.47
CA ALA A 22 -3.85 8.44 17.09
C ALA A 22 -4.77 7.37 17.70
N ILE A 23 -4.77 6.15 17.16
CA ILE A 23 -5.56 5.02 17.68
C ILE A 23 -4.74 4.07 18.57
N GLY A 24 -3.51 4.41 18.91
CA GLY A 24 -2.66 3.66 19.86
C GLY A 24 -2.03 2.38 19.32
N LEU A 25 -2.12 2.08 18.02
CA LEU A 25 -1.45 0.92 17.42
C LEU A 25 0.05 1.20 17.16
N GLY A 26 0.35 2.41 16.68
CA GLY A 26 1.69 2.85 16.28
C GLY A 26 2.32 1.97 15.20
N GLN A 27 3.59 2.19 14.89
CA GLN A 27 4.28 1.55 13.76
C GLN A 27 5.49 0.75 14.23
N SER A 28 5.76 -0.40 13.62
CA SER A 28 7.04 -1.11 13.78
C SER A 28 8.11 -0.45 12.91
N SER A 29 7.79 -0.21 11.64
CA SER A 29 8.60 0.55 10.69
C SER A 29 7.72 1.20 9.61
N ALA A 30 8.16 2.34 9.09
CA ALA A 30 7.52 3.04 7.99
C ALA A 30 8.52 3.25 6.85
N VAL A 31 8.25 2.69 5.67
CA VAL A 31 9.15 2.66 4.52
C VAL A 31 8.55 3.45 3.35
N GLY A 32 9.17 4.58 3.02
CA GLY A 32 8.88 5.33 1.80
C GLY A 32 9.76 4.82 0.65
N ILE A 33 9.19 4.08 -0.31
CA ILE A 33 9.95 3.51 -1.44
C ILE A 33 10.12 4.48 -2.63
N GLY A 34 9.51 5.67 -2.55
CA GLY A 34 9.54 6.68 -3.60
C GLY A 34 8.60 6.39 -4.78
N GLY A 35 8.19 7.44 -5.48
CA GLY A 35 7.28 7.37 -6.64
C GLY A 35 7.98 7.28 -8.00
N ASP A 36 9.30 7.12 -8.03
CA ASP A 36 10.07 7.00 -9.27
C ASP A 36 9.89 5.60 -9.88
N PRO A 37 9.85 5.50 -11.23
CA PRO A 37 9.64 4.21 -11.90
C PRO A 37 10.80 3.23 -11.66
N ILE A 38 12.00 3.76 -11.47
CA ILE A 38 13.21 3.02 -11.09
C ILE A 38 13.53 3.43 -9.66
N ASN A 39 13.16 2.58 -8.72
CA ASN A 39 13.43 2.74 -7.29
C ASN A 39 14.12 1.47 -6.75
N GLY A 40 14.77 1.60 -5.58
CA GLY A 40 15.59 0.54 -5.02
C GLY A 40 14.77 -0.68 -4.59
N LEU A 41 13.84 -0.48 -3.66
CA LEU A 41 12.94 -1.53 -3.17
C LEU A 41 11.56 -1.39 -3.80
N LYS A 42 10.95 -2.51 -4.16
CA LYS A 42 9.54 -2.59 -4.58
C LYS A 42 8.64 -2.91 -3.39
N HIS A 43 7.33 -2.72 -3.56
CA HIS A 43 6.34 -3.11 -2.52
C HIS A 43 6.54 -4.54 -2.07
N ILE A 44 6.66 -5.49 -3.00
CA ILE A 44 6.85 -6.92 -2.69
C ILE A 44 8.08 -7.19 -1.81
N ASP A 45 9.18 -6.44 -1.99
CA ASP A 45 10.40 -6.63 -1.21
C ASP A 45 10.18 -6.21 0.24
N VAL A 46 9.51 -5.07 0.44
CA VAL A 46 9.15 -4.58 1.78
C VAL A 46 8.09 -5.47 2.43
N MET A 47 7.13 -5.99 1.66
CA MET A 47 6.14 -6.94 2.17
C MET A 47 6.78 -8.23 2.68
N LYS A 48 7.80 -8.76 1.99
CA LYS A 48 8.60 -9.91 2.46
C LYS A 48 9.29 -9.59 3.78
N MET A 49 9.96 -8.45 3.87
CA MET A 49 10.62 -8.00 5.09
C MET A 49 9.63 -7.89 6.26
N PHE A 50 8.45 -7.30 6.05
CA PHE A 50 7.41 -7.24 7.07
C PHE A 50 6.83 -8.61 7.40
N ASN A 51 6.71 -9.53 6.45
CA ASN A 51 6.22 -10.89 6.72
C ASN A 51 7.17 -11.66 7.66
N ASP A 52 8.49 -11.45 7.50
CA ASP A 52 9.53 -12.14 8.25
C ASP A 52 9.87 -11.45 9.59
N ASP A 53 9.53 -10.17 9.74
CA ASP A 53 9.82 -9.40 10.96
C ASP A 53 8.93 -9.81 12.15
N PRO A 54 9.47 -10.42 13.23
CA PRO A 54 8.67 -10.82 14.39
C PRO A 54 8.04 -9.64 15.15
N ASP A 55 8.47 -8.40 14.90
CA ASP A 55 7.93 -7.19 15.55
C ASP A 55 6.86 -6.46 14.74
N THR A 56 6.47 -7.03 13.59
CA THR A 56 5.35 -6.55 12.78
C THR A 56 4.20 -7.56 12.83
N ASP A 57 3.01 -7.13 13.29
CA ASP A 57 1.81 -7.97 13.38
C ASP A 57 0.88 -7.80 12.18
N ALA A 58 0.87 -6.61 11.56
CA ALA A 58 0.04 -6.30 10.40
C ALA A 58 0.65 -5.18 9.56
N VAL A 59 0.18 -4.98 8.33
CA VAL A 59 0.78 -4.03 7.39
C VAL A 59 -0.26 -3.14 6.71
N ILE A 60 0.05 -1.86 6.54
CA ILE A 60 -0.63 -0.95 5.61
C ILE A 60 0.23 -0.81 4.35
N MET A 61 -0.30 -1.25 3.21
CA MET A 61 0.30 -1.10 1.89
C MET A 61 -0.37 0.03 1.11
N ILE A 62 0.40 1.07 0.82
CA ILE A 62 -0.06 2.24 0.08
C ILE A 62 0.60 2.28 -1.28
N GLY A 63 -0.22 2.27 -2.32
CA GLY A 63 0.20 2.39 -3.69
C GLY A 63 -0.34 3.62 -4.40
N GLU A 64 -0.07 3.66 -5.69
CA GLU A 64 -0.56 4.68 -6.62
C GLU A 64 -0.89 4.03 -7.97
N ILE A 65 -1.67 4.71 -8.80
CA ILE A 65 -1.80 4.35 -10.22
C ILE A 65 -0.43 4.22 -10.91
N GLY A 66 -0.40 3.45 -12.00
CA GLY A 66 0.80 3.28 -12.83
C GLY A 66 1.72 2.15 -12.37
N GLY A 67 2.12 1.33 -13.34
CA GLY A 67 3.01 0.19 -13.14
C GLY A 67 2.39 -0.98 -12.34
N PRO A 68 3.07 -2.13 -12.30
CA PRO A 68 2.51 -3.38 -11.79
C PRO A 68 2.85 -3.68 -10.33
N ASP A 69 3.64 -2.84 -9.65
CA ASP A 69 4.28 -3.19 -8.36
C ASP A 69 3.27 -3.62 -7.29
N GLU A 70 2.15 -2.91 -7.14
CA GLU A 70 1.11 -3.25 -6.16
C GLU A 70 0.35 -4.52 -6.51
N ALA A 71 0.07 -4.76 -7.80
CA ALA A 71 -0.59 -5.98 -8.26
C ALA A 71 0.32 -7.20 -8.05
N ASN A 72 1.61 -7.06 -8.37
CA ASN A 72 2.61 -8.09 -8.13
C ASN A 72 2.75 -8.39 -6.62
N ALA A 73 2.76 -7.35 -5.78
CA ALA A 73 2.77 -7.52 -4.34
C ALA A 73 1.49 -8.22 -3.85
N ALA A 74 0.31 -7.86 -4.37
CA ALA A 74 -0.96 -8.49 -4.01
C ALA A 74 -0.99 -9.98 -4.32
N HIS A 75 -0.55 -10.39 -5.52
CA HIS A 75 -0.44 -11.80 -5.86
C HIS A 75 0.52 -12.55 -4.94
N TRP A 76 1.68 -11.97 -4.64
CA TRP A 76 2.60 -12.57 -3.67
C TRP A 76 1.98 -12.67 -2.27
N ILE A 77 1.27 -11.63 -1.83
CA ILE A 77 0.60 -11.59 -0.53
C ILE A 77 -0.41 -12.74 -0.41
N LYS A 78 -1.23 -12.97 -1.44
CA LYS A 78 -2.22 -14.04 -1.48
C LYS A 78 -1.61 -15.42 -1.18
N ASP A 79 -0.44 -15.68 -1.75
CA ASP A 79 0.19 -17.00 -1.69
C ASP A 79 1.15 -17.17 -0.51
N ASN A 80 1.65 -16.07 0.10
CA ASN A 80 2.79 -16.12 1.02
C ASN A 80 2.63 -15.31 2.32
N MET A 81 1.78 -14.27 2.35
CA MET A 81 1.69 -13.40 3.52
C MET A 81 0.94 -14.12 4.65
N LYS A 82 1.50 -14.07 5.85
CA LYS A 82 0.91 -14.65 7.06
C LYS A 82 0.20 -13.63 7.93
N LYS A 83 0.39 -12.34 7.63
CA LYS A 83 -0.04 -11.20 8.43
C LYS A 83 -1.13 -10.43 7.69
N PRO A 84 -2.13 -9.89 8.39
CA PRO A 84 -3.18 -9.10 7.75
C PRO A 84 -2.61 -7.85 7.09
N VAL A 85 -3.16 -7.52 5.92
CA VAL A 85 -2.76 -6.36 5.12
C VAL A 85 -3.99 -5.50 4.81
N VAL A 86 -3.86 -4.19 5.03
CA VAL A 86 -4.78 -3.19 4.51
C VAL A 86 -4.15 -2.45 3.34
N GLY A 87 -4.95 -2.20 2.31
CA GLY A 87 -4.53 -1.59 1.07
C GLY A 87 -5.21 -0.27 0.75
N PHE A 88 -4.45 0.66 0.17
CA PHE A 88 -4.97 1.90 -0.42
C PHE A 88 -4.21 2.21 -1.71
N ILE A 89 -4.93 2.66 -2.76
CA ILE A 89 -4.33 3.12 -4.02
C ILE A 89 -4.71 4.57 -4.26
N ALA A 90 -3.70 5.45 -4.31
CA ALA A 90 -3.88 6.84 -4.67
C ALA A 90 -4.16 7.03 -6.17
N GLY A 91 -4.87 8.11 -6.53
CA GLY A 91 -5.10 8.50 -7.92
C GLY A 91 -6.40 7.97 -8.54
N VAL A 92 -7.39 7.55 -7.74
CA VAL A 92 -8.72 7.10 -8.23
C VAL A 92 -9.41 8.16 -9.10
N THR A 93 -9.20 9.45 -8.83
CA THR A 93 -9.79 10.57 -9.58
C THR A 93 -8.91 11.06 -10.74
N ALA A 94 -7.81 10.37 -11.04
CA ALA A 94 -6.90 10.77 -12.10
C ALA A 94 -7.58 10.63 -13.48
N PRO A 95 -7.60 11.70 -14.30
CA PRO A 95 -8.12 11.60 -15.65
C PRO A 95 -7.20 10.73 -16.53
N PRO A 96 -7.75 9.97 -17.50
CA PRO A 96 -6.96 9.15 -18.42
C PRO A 96 -5.87 9.95 -19.12
N GLY A 97 -4.70 9.33 -19.30
CA GLY A 97 -3.58 9.93 -20.06
C GLY A 97 -2.85 11.08 -19.35
N LYS A 98 -3.19 11.43 -18.10
CA LYS A 98 -2.39 12.38 -17.31
C LYS A 98 -1.40 11.68 -16.40
N ARG A 99 -0.18 12.20 -16.39
CA ARG A 99 0.83 11.92 -15.37
C ARG A 99 0.47 12.67 -14.09
N MET A 100 0.44 11.97 -12.95
CA MET A 100 0.31 12.61 -11.64
C MET A 100 1.68 13.11 -11.14
N GLY A 101 1.73 13.66 -9.92
CA GLY A 101 2.92 14.34 -9.40
C GLY A 101 4.17 13.44 -9.30
N HIS A 102 4.01 12.12 -9.13
CA HIS A 102 5.13 11.18 -9.13
C HIS A 102 5.51 10.70 -10.53
N ALA A 103 6.81 10.51 -10.74
CA ALA A 103 7.35 10.18 -12.05
C ALA A 103 6.81 8.85 -12.63
N GLY A 104 6.50 7.87 -11.78
CA GLY A 104 5.97 6.56 -12.13
C GLY A 104 4.45 6.48 -12.27
N ALA A 105 3.71 7.56 -11.97
CA ALA A 105 2.25 7.58 -12.04
C ALA A 105 1.74 7.81 -13.47
N LEU A 106 2.08 6.88 -14.37
CA LEU A 106 1.63 6.85 -15.76
C LEU A 106 0.87 5.56 -16.03
N ILE A 107 -0.40 5.68 -16.42
CA ILE A 107 -1.27 4.55 -16.74
C ILE A 107 -0.92 4.08 -18.16
N SER A 108 -0.32 2.89 -18.28
CA SER A 108 0.09 2.31 -19.57
C SER A 108 -0.90 1.27 -20.10
N GLY A 109 -1.80 0.77 -19.24
CA GLY A 109 -2.90 -0.12 -19.57
C GLY A 109 -3.99 -0.18 -18.50
N GLY A 110 -5.08 -0.93 -18.74
CA GLY A 110 -6.24 -0.97 -17.83
C GLY A 110 -5.93 -1.48 -16.42
N ALA A 111 -4.97 -2.40 -16.29
CA ALA A 111 -4.51 -2.95 -15.01
C ALA A 111 -3.73 -1.95 -14.14
N ASP A 112 -3.27 -0.83 -14.70
CA ASP A 112 -2.54 0.20 -13.98
C ASP A 112 -3.45 1.23 -13.28
N THR A 113 -4.75 1.14 -13.51
CA THR A 113 -5.74 2.04 -12.90
C THR A 113 -5.92 1.73 -11.42
N ALA A 114 -6.34 2.74 -10.65
CA ALA A 114 -6.55 2.54 -9.21
C ALA A 114 -7.67 1.52 -8.94
N GLU A 115 -8.75 1.58 -9.72
CA GLU A 115 -9.88 0.64 -9.62
C GLU A 115 -9.41 -0.79 -9.85
N ALA A 116 -8.68 -1.06 -10.93
CA ALA A 116 -8.17 -2.40 -11.23
C ALA A 116 -7.20 -2.92 -10.15
N LYS A 117 -6.30 -2.06 -9.65
CA LYS A 117 -5.40 -2.44 -8.55
C LYS A 117 -6.16 -2.77 -7.27
N LEU A 118 -7.16 -1.98 -6.90
CA LEU A 118 -8.00 -2.24 -5.74
C LEU A 118 -8.78 -3.56 -5.88
N GLU A 119 -9.33 -3.84 -7.06
CA GLU A 119 -10.00 -5.12 -7.36
C GLU A 119 -9.04 -6.31 -7.24
N ILE A 120 -7.82 -6.20 -7.79
CA ILE A 120 -6.79 -7.23 -7.67
C ILE A 120 -6.42 -7.46 -6.20
N MET A 121 -6.25 -6.38 -5.43
CA MET A 121 -5.90 -6.45 -4.01
C MET A 121 -7.00 -7.13 -3.19
N ASP A 122 -8.26 -6.76 -3.39
CA ASP A 122 -9.41 -7.39 -2.71
C ASP A 122 -9.52 -8.87 -3.08
N ALA A 123 -9.36 -9.22 -4.36
CA ALA A 123 -9.33 -10.61 -4.84
C ALA A 123 -8.15 -11.44 -4.30
N CYS A 124 -7.09 -10.77 -3.81
CA CYS A 124 -5.95 -11.39 -3.14
C CYS A 124 -6.09 -11.45 -1.62
N GLY A 125 -7.25 -11.08 -1.07
CA GLY A 125 -7.53 -11.13 0.36
C GLY A 125 -7.03 -9.91 1.15
N ILE A 126 -6.59 -8.85 0.47
CA ILE A 126 -6.19 -7.59 1.11
C ILE A 126 -7.44 -6.75 1.34
N LYS A 127 -7.68 -6.30 2.57
CA LYS A 127 -8.79 -5.37 2.82
C LYS A 127 -8.45 -3.99 2.29
N VAL A 128 -9.25 -3.48 1.37
CA VAL A 128 -8.99 -2.19 0.71
C VAL A 128 -9.92 -1.09 1.19
N THR A 129 -9.41 0.14 1.21
CA THR A 129 -10.21 1.36 1.37
C THR A 129 -9.97 2.29 0.19
N LYS A 130 -11.00 3.06 -0.20
CA LYS A 130 -10.87 4.20 -1.13
C LYS A 130 -10.70 5.54 -0.41
N ASN A 131 -10.83 5.54 0.92
CA ASN A 131 -10.65 6.74 1.75
C ASN A 131 -9.31 6.66 2.48
N PRO A 132 -8.35 7.56 2.20
CA PRO A 132 -7.05 7.55 2.86
C PRO A 132 -7.17 7.73 4.38
N SER A 133 -8.20 8.43 4.88
CA SER A 133 -8.39 8.66 6.33
C SER A 133 -8.86 7.44 7.12
N GLU A 134 -9.20 6.34 6.45
CA GLU A 134 -9.78 5.14 7.08
C GLU A 134 -8.79 3.98 7.23
N MET A 135 -7.54 4.12 6.76
CA MET A 135 -6.58 3.01 6.68
C MET A 135 -6.33 2.34 8.04
N ALA A 136 -6.04 3.13 9.08
CA ALA A 136 -5.76 2.57 10.40
C ALA A 136 -7.00 1.99 11.07
N ARG A 137 -8.17 2.60 10.88
CA ARG A 137 -9.44 2.10 11.43
C ARG A 137 -9.82 0.77 10.78
N LEU A 138 -9.67 0.65 9.47
CA LEU A 138 -9.90 -0.59 8.74
C LEU A 138 -8.93 -1.68 9.22
N LEU A 139 -7.65 -1.35 9.40
CA LEU A 139 -6.67 -2.31 9.93
C LEU A 139 -7.07 -2.81 11.32
N ARG A 140 -7.50 -1.91 12.21
CA ARG A 140 -7.95 -2.26 13.56
C ARG A 140 -9.14 -3.25 13.56
N SER A 141 -9.94 -3.27 12.50
CA SER A 141 -11.08 -4.19 12.41
C SER A 141 -10.72 -5.63 12.05
N ILE A 142 -9.46 -5.88 11.66
CA ILE A 142 -8.99 -7.20 11.19
C ILE A 142 -7.76 -7.72 11.96
N ILE A 143 -7.41 -7.08 13.08
CA ILE A 143 -6.35 -7.52 14.01
C ILE A 143 -6.92 -7.81 15.39
#